data_AF-A0A7Z0Q4T6-F1
#
_entry.id   AF-A0A7Z0Q4T6-F1
#
_cell.length_a   1.000
_cell.length_b   1.000
_cell.length_c   1.000
_cell.angle_alpha   90.00
_cell.angle_beta   90.00
_cell.angle_gamma   90.00
#
_symmetry.space_group_name_H-M   'P 1'
#
loop_
_entity.id
_entity.type
_entity.pdbx_description
1 polymer ?
#
loop_
_entity_poly.entity_id
_entity_poly.type
_entity_poly.pdbx_seq_one_letter_code
_entity_poly.pdbx_strand_id
1 'polypeptide(L)'
;MIKKFFTDAFESTAISDFLWAAATSEIALSALSVLIVVAAIVGYLPIVSTLLGGYAKTAKLVFILALTALVFLLGFRTADHRAEAKILRDQIAARDDVIARQKSSLDMALDAAETASKQRDEAAQRALEAQDEIDDYEKRLKARPNAACLLTPDDFPVGVQDHGKR
;
A
#
# COMPACT_ATOMS: atom_id res chain seq x y z
N MET A 1 43.54 -16.37 -26.54
CA MET A 1 42.14 -16.75 -26.32
C MET A 1 41.60 -16.29 -24.97
N ILE A 2 42.36 -16.44 -23.88
CA ILE A 2 41.94 -16.01 -22.51
C ILE A 2 41.57 -14.52 -22.42
N LYS A 3 42.31 -13.61 -23.09
CA LYS A 3 41.99 -12.17 -23.07
C LYS A 3 40.61 -11.82 -23.63
N LYS A 4 40.17 -12.47 -24.73
CA LYS A 4 38.85 -12.22 -25.32
C LYS A 4 37.72 -12.67 -24.40
N PHE A 5 37.88 -13.83 -23.77
CA PHE A 5 36.91 -14.36 -22.82
C PHE A 5 36.73 -13.45 -21.59
N PHE A 6 37.81 -12.82 -21.10
CA PHE A 6 37.71 -11.85 -20.01
C PHE A 6 37.06 -10.53 -20.41
N THR A 7 37.29 -10.03 -21.63
CA THR A 7 36.57 -8.85 -22.15
C THR A 7 35.09 -9.13 -22.40
N ASP A 8 34.74 -10.28 -22.99
CA ASP A 8 33.35 -10.62 -23.33
C ASP A 8 32.53 -10.93 -22.06
N ALA A 9 33.16 -11.49 -21.02
CA ALA A 9 32.54 -11.65 -19.70
C ALA A 9 32.35 -10.29 -18.97
N PHE A 10 33.26 -9.34 -19.16
CA PHE A 10 33.11 -7.98 -18.63
C PHE A 10 32.03 -7.15 -19.35
N GLU A 11 31.69 -7.51 -20.59
CA GLU A 11 30.68 -6.83 -21.41
C GLU A 11 29.24 -7.29 -21.08
N SER A 12 29.08 -8.36 -20.30
CA SER A 12 27.79 -8.76 -19.77
C SER A 12 27.36 -7.77 -18.70
N THR A 13 26.25 -7.05 -18.95
CA THR A 13 25.64 -6.09 -18.02
C THR A 13 25.44 -6.67 -16.61
N ALA A 14 25.21 -7.98 -16.50
CA ALA A 14 25.08 -8.66 -15.20
C ALA A 14 26.38 -8.67 -14.37
N ILE A 15 27.55 -8.82 -15.00
CA ILE A 15 28.84 -8.83 -14.30
C ILE A 15 29.26 -7.40 -13.96
N SER A 16 29.01 -6.44 -14.85
CA SER A 16 29.23 -5.03 -14.55
C SER A 16 28.35 -4.59 -13.38
N ASP A 17 27.06 -4.94 -13.38
CA ASP A 17 26.12 -4.58 -12.30
C ASP A 17 26.49 -5.25 -10.99
N PHE A 18 26.96 -6.50 -11.01
CA PHE A 18 27.43 -7.20 -9.81
C PHE A 18 28.73 -6.59 -9.26
N LEU A 19 29.70 -6.28 -10.12
CA LEU A 19 30.91 -5.55 -9.73
C LEU A 19 30.57 -4.16 -9.19
N TRP A 20 29.56 -3.52 -9.77
CA TRP A 20 29.13 -2.20 -9.35
C TRP A 20 28.44 -2.24 -7.98
N ALA A 21 27.55 -3.20 -7.77
CA ALA A 21 26.93 -3.47 -6.47
C ALA A 21 27.97 -3.85 -5.40
N ALA A 22 28.97 -4.65 -5.77
CA ALA A 22 30.06 -5.01 -4.86
C ALA A 22 30.92 -3.79 -4.50
N ALA A 23 31.27 -2.94 -5.47
CA ALA A 23 32.09 -1.75 -5.24
C ALA A 23 31.37 -0.63 -4.47
N THR A 24 30.03 -0.54 -4.57
CA THR A 24 29.20 0.40 -3.78
C THR A 24 28.74 -0.16 -2.43
N SER A 25 29.09 -1.42 -2.12
CA SER A 25 28.75 -2.05 -0.85
C SER A 25 29.41 -1.36 0.35
N GLU A 26 28.76 -1.40 1.51
CA GLU A 26 29.28 -0.82 2.75
C GLU A 26 30.60 -1.47 3.20
N ILE A 27 30.76 -2.76 2.88
CA ILE A 27 31.98 -3.52 3.14
C ILE A 27 33.12 -3.01 2.26
N ALA A 28 32.88 -2.76 0.97
CA ALA A 28 33.91 -2.23 0.07
C ALA A 28 34.29 -0.78 0.43
N LEU A 29 33.30 0.06 0.76
CA LEU A 29 33.55 1.44 1.18
C LEU A 29 34.31 1.52 2.50
N SER A 30 33.97 0.68 3.49
CA SER A 30 34.71 0.63 4.75
C SER A 30 36.14 0.13 4.56
N ALA A 31 36.35 -0.94 3.77
CA ALA A 31 37.68 -1.44 3.45
C ALA A 31 38.54 -0.38 2.72
N LEU A 32 37.96 0.36 1.78
CA LEU A 32 38.64 1.42 1.04
C LEU A 32 38.98 2.61 1.97
N SER A 33 38.09 2.96 2.90
CA SER A 33 38.38 3.99 3.91
C SER A 33 39.57 3.62 4.81
N VAL A 34 39.67 2.36 5.23
CA VAL A 34 40.81 1.85 6.00
C VAL A 34 42.09 1.92 5.18
N LEU A 35 42.03 1.52 3.91
CA LEU A 35 43.19 1.58 3.00
C LEU A 35 43.69 3.02 2.82
N ILE A 36 42.79 4.00 2.71
CA ILE A 36 43.13 5.43 2.66
C ILE A 36 43.84 5.86 3.95
N VAL A 37 43.35 5.46 5.13
CA VAL A 37 44.00 5.78 6.41
C VAL A 37 45.40 5.18 6.48
N VAL A 38 45.58 3.92 6.09
CA VAL A 38 46.89 3.26 6.06
C VAL A 38 47.83 3.96 5.07
N ALA A 39 47.36 4.29 3.87
CA ALA A 39 48.14 5.00 2.86
C ALA A 39 48.52 6.42 3.30
N ALA A 40 47.64 7.10 4.04
CA ALA A 40 47.94 8.40 4.66
C ALA A 40 49.04 8.28 5.71
N ILE A 41 48.95 7.29 6.60
CA ILE A 41 49.95 7.04 7.63
C ILE A 41 51.32 6.78 6.98
N VAL A 42 51.39 5.88 5.99
CA VAL A 42 52.68 5.53 5.35
C VAL A 42 53.22 6.66 4.47
N GLY A 43 52.35 7.40 3.78
CA GLY A 43 52.75 8.43 2.82
C GLY A 43 53.04 9.81 3.43
N TYR A 44 52.38 10.17 4.54
CA TYR A 44 52.47 11.51 5.13
C TYR A 44 53.17 11.56 6.50
N LEU A 45 53.33 10.45 7.25
CA LEU A 45 54.15 10.49 8.46
C LEU A 45 55.65 10.39 8.10
N PRO A 46 56.44 11.43 8.42
CA PRO A 46 57.84 11.50 8.03
C PRO A 46 58.66 10.34 8.62
N ILE A 47 58.34 9.87 9.83
CA ILE A 47 59.02 8.78 10.55
C ILE A 47 58.92 7.43 9.81
N VAL A 48 57.78 7.15 9.17
CA VAL A 48 57.56 5.89 8.44
C VAL A 48 58.12 6.00 7.02
N SER A 49 58.00 7.19 6.41
CA SER A 49 58.47 7.45 5.06
C SER A 49 60.00 7.37 4.91
N THR A 50 60.75 7.69 5.96
CA THR A 50 62.23 7.59 5.97
C THR A 50 62.72 6.15 6.09
N LEU A 51 61.94 5.26 6.70
CA LEU A 51 62.26 3.83 6.85
C LEU A 51 61.97 3.02 5.56
N LEU A 52 61.02 3.47 4.75
CA LEU A 52 60.51 2.79 3.55
C LEU A 52 60.78 3.58 2.26
N GLY A 53 61.82 4.44 2.23
CA GLY A 53 62.06 5.57 1.32
C GLY A 53 61.73 5.45 -0.18
N GLY A 54 61.63 4.25 -0.76
CA GLY A 54 61.13 4.04 -2.12
C GLY A 54 59.59 4.03 -2.25
N TYR A 55 58.87 3.57 -1.23
CA TYR A 55 57.42 3.33 -1.27
C TYR A 55 56.58 4.56 -0.92
N ALA A 56 57.19 5.60 -0.33
CA ALA A 56 56.47 6.80 0.11
C ALA A 56 55.83 7.57 -1.06
N LYS A 57 56.48 7.62 -2.22
CA LYS A 57 55.92 8.28 -3.42
C LYS A 57 54.74 7.50 -4.01
N THR A 58 54.86 6.17 -4.08
CA THR A 58 53.80 5.28 -4.56
C THR A 58 52.60 5.30 -3.62
N ALA A 59 52.81 5.33 -2.30
CA ALA A 59 51.74 5.43 -1.31
C ALA A 59 50.91 6.72 -1.46
N LYS A 60 51.55 7.86 -1.75
CA LYS A 60 50.83 9.12 -2.02
C LYS A 60 49.96 9.04 -3.27
N LEU A 61 50.42 8.37 -4.32
CA LEU A 61 49.67 8.21 -5.56
C LEU A 61 48.45 7.29 -5.35
N VAL A 62 48.65 6.17 -4.63
CA VAL A 62 47.56 5.27 -4.22
C VAL A 62 46.55 6.01 -3.35
N PHE A 63 47.00 6.84 -2.41
CA PHE A 63 46.13 7.65 -1.57
C PHE A 63 45.24 8.59 -2.40
N ILE A 64 45.81 9.35 -3.35
CA ILE A 64 45.04 10.26 -4.21
C ILE A 64 44.03 9.49 -5.06
N LEU A 65 44.45 8.39 -5.69
CA LEU A 65 43.56 7.55 -6.50
C LEU A 65 42.41 6.98 -5.67
N ALA A 66 42.71 6.41 -4.50
CA ALA A 66 41.70 5.86 -3.60
C ALA A 66 40.72 6.94 -3.11
N LEU A 67 41.21 8.14 -2.79
CA LEU A 67 40.37 9.25 -2.34
C LEU A 67 39.45 9.75 -3.46
N THR A 68 39.97 9.91 -4.69
CA THR A 68 39.14 10.26 -5.85
C THR A 68 38.07 9.22 -6.14
N ALA A 69 38.42 7.93 -6.06
CA ALA A 69 37.46 6.84 -6.20
C ALA A 69 36.39 6.89 -5.10
N LEU A 70 36.78 7.12 -3.84
CA LEU A 70 35.85 7.21 -2.71
C LEU A 70 34.84 8.35 -2.87
N VAL A 71 35.28 9.54 -3.29
CA VAL A 71 34.39 10.69 -3.52
C VAL A 71 33.44 10.42 -4.69
N PHE A 72 33.94 9.80 -5.76
CA PHE A 72 33.13 9.39 -6.91
C PHE A 72 32.04 8.37 -6.51
N LEU A 73 32.41 7.35 -5.74
CA LEU A 73 31.51 6.30 -5.23
C LEU A 73 30.42 6.88 -4.32
N LEU A 74 30.79 7.77 -3.40
CA LEU A 74 29.85 8.47 -2.53
C LEU A 74 28.87 9.32 -3.34
N GLY A 75 29.37 10.05 -4.36
CA GLY A 75 28.53 10.83 -5.26
C GLY A 75 27.44 10.00 -5.92
N PHE A 76 27.81 8.87 -6.54
CA PHE A 76 26.86 7.94 -7.16
C PHE A 76 25.87 7.36 -6.14
N ARG A 77 26.35 6.90 -4.99
CA ARG A 77 25.48 6.37 -3.92
C ARG A 77 24.46 7.40 -3.45
N THR A 78 24.85 8.68 -3.32
CA THR A 78 23.89 9.74 -2.94
C THR A 78 22.87 10.05 -4.04
N ALA A 79 23.23 9.86 -5.32
CA ALA A 79 22.30 10.00 -6.44
C ALA A 79 21.28 8.84 -6.48
N ASP A 80 21.75 7.60 -6.28
CA ASP A 80 20.88 6.42 -6.24
C ASP A 80 19.89 6.47 -5.08
N HIS A 81 20.35 6.83 -3.86
CA HIS A 81 19.45 7.01 -2.71
C HIS A 81 18.35 8.05 -2.96
N ARG A 82 18.64 9.10 -3.75
CA ARG A 82 17.62 10.09 -4.12
C ARG A 82 16.62 9.54 -5.13
N ALA A 83 17.07 8.74 -6.09
CA ALA A 83 16.21 8.10 -7.06
C ALA A 83 15.29 7.06 -6.41
N GLU A 84 15.85 6.21 -5.55
CA GLU A 84 15.11 5.22 -4.76
C GLU A 84 14.11 5.90 -3.82
N ALA A 85 14.51 6.94 -3.09
CA ALA A 85 13.60 7.67 -2.21
C ALA A 85 12.42 8.30 -2.96
N LYS A 86 12.64 8.76 -4.20
CA LYS A 86 11.55 9.27 -5.05
C LYS A 86 10.59 8.15 -5.45
N ILE A 87 11.12 7.01 -5.90
CA ILE A 87 10.31 5.84 -6.27
C ILE A 87 9.49 5.34 -5.08
N LEU A 88 10.08 5.26 -3.89
CA LEU A 88 9.36 4.86 -2.67
C LEU A 88 8.24 5.85 -2.34
N ARG A 89 8.47 7.15 -2.47
CA ARG A 89 7.42 8.17 -2.25
C ARG A 89 6.28 8.04 -3.24
N ASP A 90 6.59 7.82 -4.52
CA ASP A 90 5.59 7.63 -5.56
C ASP A 90 4.77 6.36 -5.31
N GLN A 91 5.40 5.28 -4.84
CA GLN A 91 4.71 4.05 -4.44
C GLN A 91 3.80 4.25 -3.22
N ILE A 92 4.25 5.00 -2.20
CA ILE A 92 3.43 5.30 -1.02
C ILE A 92 2.20 6.13 -1.43
N ALA A 93 2.39 7.17 -2.23
CA ALA A 93 1.28 8.00 -2.72
C ALA A 93 0.24 7.17 -3.50
N ALA A 94 0.69 6.25 -4.37
CA ALA A 94 -0.21 5.35 -5.09
C ALA A 94 -0.98 4.40 -4.15
N ARG A 95 -0.36 3.95 -3.05
CA ARG A 95 -1.03 3.09 -2.06
C ARG A 95 -2.05 3.87 -1.23
N ASP A 96 -1.72 5.08 -0.82
CA ASP A 96 -2.63 5.95 -0.08
C ASP A 96 -3.89 6.26 -0.88
N ASP A 97 -3.76 6.51 -2.19
CA ASP A 97 -4.89 6.70 -3.10
C ASP A 97 -5.81 5.47 -3.15
N VAL A 98 -5.24 4.26 -3.19
CA VAL A 98 -6.02 3.01 -3.18
C VAL A 98 -6.76 2.83 -1.85
N ILE A 99 -6.09 3.11 -0.72
CA ILE A 99 -6.68 3.04 0.61
C ILE A 99 -7.83 4.03 0.74
N ALA A 100 -7.65 5.27 0.28
CA ALA A 100 -8.70 6.29 0.32
C ALA A 100 -9.94 5.87 -0.48
N ARG A 101 -9.74 5.30 -1.67
CA ARG A 101 -10.86 4.76 -2.49
C ARG A 101 -11.56 3.59 -1.82
N GLN A 102 -10.80 2.65 -1.25
CA GLN A 102 -11.38 1.52 -0.53
C GLN A 102 -12.17 1.98 0.69
N LYS A 103 -11.65 2.92 1.47
CA LYS A 103 -12.36 3.48 2.63
C LYS A 103 -13.67 4.12 2.21
N SER A 104 -13.67 4.95 1.16
CA SER A 104 -14.90 5.55 0.62
C SER A 104 -15.92 4.49 0.17
N SER A 105 -15.47 3.42 -0.49
CA SER A 105 -16.36 2.32 -0.88
C SER A 105 -16.95 1.56 0.31
N LEU A 106 -16.18 1.42 1.38
CA LEU A 106 -16.59 0.72 2.59
C LEU A 106 -17.58 1.56 3.38
N ASP A 107 -17.35 2.87 3.50
CA ASP A 107 -18.30 3.81 4.11
C ASP A 107 -19.64 3.81 3.36
N MET A 108 -19.63 3.83 2.03
CA MET A 108 -20.86 3.69 1.22
C MET A 108 -21.57 2.35 1.45
N ALA A 109 -20.81 1.25 1.58
CA ALA A 109 -21.39 -0.06 1.86
C ALA A 109 -22.01 -0.14 3.27
N LEU A 110 -21.38 0.49 4.27
CA LEU A 110 -21.90 0.57 5.63
C LEU A 110 -23.19 1.41 5.69
N ASP A 111 -23.21 2.57 5.03
CA ASP A 111 -24.42 3.41 4.95
C ASP A 111 -25.57 2.69 4.24
N ALA A 112 -25.27 1.97 3.15
CA ALA A 112 -26.24 1.10 2.47
C ALA A 112 -26.75 -0.04 3.37
N ALA A 113 -25.88 -0.62 4.20
CA ALA A 113 -26.27 -1.67 5.14
C ALA A 113 -27.15 -1.11 6.28
N GLU A 114 -26.84 0.06 6.81
CA GLU A 114 -27.62 0.72 7.86
C GLU A 114 -29.01 1.16 7.34
N THR A 115 -29.08 1.70 6.13
CA THR A 115 -30.37 2.04 5.51
C THR A 115 -31.21 0.79 5.25
N ALA A 116 -30.60 -0.30 4.80
CA ALA A 116 -31.29 -1.58 4.62
C ALA A 116 -31.78 -2.18 5.95
N SER A 117 -31.03 -2.06 7.05
CA SER A 117 -31.49 -2.54 8.36
C SER A 117 -32.67 -1.73 8.88
N LYS A 118 -32.63 -0.39 8.79
CA LYS A 118 -33.76 0.48 9.17
C LYS A 118 -35.03 0.13 8.39
N GLN A 119 -34.92 -0.06 7.07
CA GLN A 119 -36.07 -0.45 6.24
C GLN A 119 -36.64 -1.81 6.63
N ARG A 120 -35.79 -2.77 7.04
CA ARG A 120 -36.25 -4.07 7.55
C ARG A 120 -37.01 -3.93 8.86
N ASP A 121 -36.49 -3.12 9.79
CA ASP A 121 -37.13 -2.89 11.08
C ASP A 121 -38.50 -2.19 10.92
N GLU A 122 -38.58 -1.18 10.06
CA GLU A 122 -39.85 -0.52 9.71
C GLU A 122 -40.84 -1.48 9.05
N ALA A 123 -40.37 -2.34 8.14
CA ALA A 123 -41.23 -3.34 7.50
C ALA A 123 -41.73 -4.38 8.50
N ALA A 124 -40.88 -4.80 9.45
CA ALA A 124 -41.25 -5.71 10.52
C ALA A 124 -42.31 -5.08 11.45
N GLN A 125 -42.16 -3.79 11.79
CA GLN A 125 -43.16 -3.06 12.59
C GLN A 125 -44.50 -2.98 11.86
N ARG A 126 -44.52 -2.58 10.58
CA ARG A 126 -45.76 -2.56 9.79
C ARG A 126 -46.41 -3.93 9.67
N ALA A 127 -45.62 -5.00 9.58
CA ALA A 127 -46.14 -6.36 9.55
C ALA A 127 -46.74 -6.82 10.88
N LEU A 128 -46.24 -6.30 12.01
CA LEU A 128 -46.82 -6.54 13.34
C LEU A 128 -48.12 -5.76 13.50
N GLU A 129 -48.14 -4.47 13.16
CA GLU A 129 -49.36 -3.65 13.21
C GLU A 129 -50.48 -4.24 12.34
N ALA A 130 -50.15 -4.68 11.12
CA ALA A 130 -51.12 -5.34 10.24
C ALA A 130 -51.63 -6.68 10.81
N GLN A 131 -50.77 -7.44 11.52
CA GLN A 131 -51.21 -8.67 12.20
C GLN A 131 -52.14 -8.36 13.37
N ASP A 132 -51.84 -7.35 14.18
CA ASP A 132 -52.69 -6.93 15.29
C ASP A 132 -54.07 -6.46 14.79
N GLU A 133 -54.13 -5.73 13.68
CA GLU A 133 -55.39 -5.33 13.03
C GLU A 133 -56.20 -6.54 12.53
N ILE A 134 -55.54 -7.54 11.95
CA ILE A 134 -56.18 -8.78 11.49
C ILE A 134 -56.74 -9.55 12.69
N ASP A 135 -55.97 -9.70 13.76
CA ASP A 135 -56.39 -10.42 14.97
C ASP A 135 -57.54 -9.71 15.68
N ASP A 136 -57.51 -8.38 15.75
CA ASP A 136 -58.61 -7.59 16.30
C ASP A 136 -59.87 -7.70 15.44
N TYR A 137 -59.73 -7.67 14.11
CA TYR A 137 -60.84 -7.93 13.19
C TYR A 137 -61.40 -9.34 13.34
N GLU A 138 -60.57 -10.36 13.50
CA GLU A 138 -61.01 -11.74 13.77
C GLU A 138 -61.79 -11.84 15.09
N LYS A 139 -61.31 -11.19 16.16
CA LYS A 139 -62.03 -11.14 17.45
C LYS A 139 -63.39 -10.46 17.32
N ARG A 140 -63.46 -9.33 16.60
CA ARG A 140 -64.74 -8.65 16.30
C ARG A 140 -65.70 -9.56 15.55
N LEU A 141 -65.22 -10.30 14.55
CA LEU A 141 -66.03 -11.25 13.79
C LEU A 141 -66.56 -12.39 14.69
N LYS A 142 -65.71 -12.96 15.55
CA LYS A 142 -66.11 -14.03 16.49
C LYS A 142 -67.13 -13.57 17.54
N ALA A 143 -67.10 -12.29 17.92
CA ALA A 143 -68.04 -11.72 18.89
C ALA A 143 -69.42 -11.37 18.29
N ARG A 144 -69.59 -11.43 16.96
CA ARG A 144 -70.89 -11.17 16.33
C ARG A 144 -71.83 -12.36 16.56
N PRO A 145 -73.09 -12.13 16.98
CA PRO A 145 -74.05 -13.20 17.29
C PRO A 145 -74.52 -14.01 16.07
N ASN A 146 -74.25 -13.54 14.85
CA ASN A 146 -74.61 -14.21 13.59
C ASN A 146 -73.34 -14.57 12.81
N ALA A 147 -72.77 -15.74 13.07
CA ALA A 147 -71.54 -16.24 12.43
C ALA A 147 -71.70 -16.68 10.95
N ALA A 148 -72.90 -16.50 10.37
CA ALA A 148 -73.19 -16.84 8.98
C ALA A 148 -73.22 -15.57 8.13
N CYS A 149 -72.08 -15.29 7.48
CA CYS A 149 -71.91 -14.51 6.25
C CYS A 149 -73.07 -13.60 5.83
N LEU A 150 -73.07 -12.34 6.28
CA LEU A 150 -73.66 -11.23 5.54
C LEU A 150 -72.85 -9.98 5.91
N LEU A 151 -71.96 -9.56 5.00
CA LEU A 151 -71.45 -8.19 4.98
C LEU A 151 -72.66 -7.27 5.08
N THR A 152 -72.82 -6.56 6.19
CA THR A 152 -73.98 -5.69 6.39
C THR A 152 -73.64 -4.33 5.75
N PRO A 153 -74.61 -3.57 5.20
CA PRO A 153 -74.33 -2.28 4.57
C PRO A 153 -73.57 -1.29 5.49
N ASP A 154 -73.71 -1.46 6.80
CA ASP A 154 -73.02 -0.68 7.83
C ASP A 154 -71.49 -0.96 7.90
N ASP A 155 -71.03 -2.09 7.36
CA ASP A 155 -69.59 -2.42 7.27
C ASP A 155 -68.88 -1.60 6.16
N PHE A 156 -69.63 -0.86 5.33
CA PHE A 156 -69.11 0.03 4.30
C PHE A 156 -69.61 1.48 4.54
N PRO A 157 -68.96 2.27 5.42
CA PRO A 157 -69.42 3.61 5.77
C PRO A 157 -69.45 4.60 4.60
N VAL A 158 -68.82 4.26 3.47
CA VAL A 158 -68.76 5.08 2.24
C VAL A 158 -69.60 4.48 1.10
N GLY A 159 -70.31 3.37 1.35
CA GLY A 159 -71.06 2.64 0.33
C GLY A 159 -70.15 1.84 -0.62
N VAL A 160 -70.61 0.66 -1.02
CA VAL A 160 -69.91 -0.17 -2.02
C VAL A 160 -70.25 0.40 -3.40
N GLN A 161 -69.26 0.93 -4.13
CA GLN A 161 -69.47 1.25 -5.54
C GLN A 161 -69.60 -0.06 -6.32
N ASP A 162 -70.80 -0.29 -6.85
CA ASP A 162 -71.08 -1.39 -7.77
C ASP A 162 -70.35 -1.13 -9.09
N HIS A 163 -69.23 -1.82 -9.29
CA HIS A 163 -68.54 -1.89 -10.58
C HIS A 163 -69.10 -3.00 -11.48
N GLY A 164 -70.40 -3.30 -11.38
CA GLY A 164 -71.17 -4.09 -12.32
C GLY A 164 -71.24 -3.44 -13.71
N LYS A 165 -70.14 -3.47 -14.44
CA LYS A 165 -70.17 -3.31 -15.90
C LYS A 165 -70.73 -4.60 -16.51
N ARG A 166 -72.00 -4.50 -16.88
CA ARG A 166 -72.63 -5.32 -17.92
C ARG A 166 -72.03 -5.00 -19.29
#